data_AF-R7XLL5-F1
#
_entry.id   AF-R7XLL5-F1
#
_cell.length_a   1.000
_cell.length_b   1.000
_cell.length_c   1.000
_cell.angle_alpha   90.00
_cell.angle_beta   90.00
_cell.angle_gamma   90.00
#
_symmetry.space_group_name_H-M   'P 1'
#
loop_
_entity.id
_entity.type
_entity.pdbx_description
1 polymer ?
#
loop_
_entity_poly.entity_id
_entity_poly.type
_entity_poly.pdbx_seq_one_letter_code
_entity_poly.pdbx_strand_id
1 'polypeptide(L)'
;MLETNPTPRKAPSWLPKQGGQPGGKPSPSPREKPKAKRKSAQDIDAAIQGKDAEPVTVAPYDDAMLAKRLKAIQAARNPLHEAARPLLRAMCDLKPKMKLRRRQVEQLRALLEREVRAFRTLCHQANIEPDHITIASYTLCSALDEAAQHSKWGGGKDGTGVWAQMALSSQFHADREGGIKVYQLLARAIEDPHGKCDLIELFYLVMSLGFMGRYRVETGGDRQHEHIRQKLYELLKSQRPPVRDALSGDLEVSKERNFRPLWGIPVWMAVTAYALAALVAFGYFKYQLSTRAHEVAREIEAIGDAAASALPRSLPPQDVKVGGSEAGDGSRKQ
;
A
#
# COMPACT_ATOMS: atom_id res chain seq x y z
N MET A 1 -55.31 -50.13 6.04
CA MET A 1 -55.45 -50.56 4.63
C MET A 1 -55.85 -49.35 3.81
N LEU A 2 -55.29 -49.25 2.59
CA LEU A 2 -55.46 -48.23 1.54
C LEU A 2 -54.56 -46.98 1.65
N GLU A 3 -53.30 -47.23 1.28
CA GLU A 3 -52.39 -46.30 0.61
C GLU A 3 -53.06 -45.64 -0.61
N THR A 4 -52.86 -44.33 -0.80
CA THR A 4 -52.76 -43.74 -2.14
C THR A 4 -51.68 -42.66 -2.16
N ASN A 5 -50.63 -42.97 -2.91
CA ASN A 5 -49.46 -42.17 -3.19
C ASN A 5 -49.75 -41.21 -4.36
N PRO A 6 -49.52 -39.89 -4.25
CA PRO A 6 -49.52 -39.01 -5.40
C PRO A 6 -48.10 -38.82 -5.98
N THR A 7 -48.03 -39.14 -7.27
CA THR A 7 -46.93 -39.09 -8.23
C THR A 7 -46.01 -37.85 -8.21
N PRO A 8 -44.74 -38.00 -8.62
CA PRO A 8 -43.79 -36.89 -8.70
C PRO A 8 -44.07 -35.97 -9.91
N ARG A 9 -44.11 -34.65 -9.66
CA ARG A 9 -44.22 -33.60 -10.68
C ARG A 9 -42.97 -33.59 -11.57
N LYS A 10 -43.18 -33.64 -12.89
CA LYS A 10 -42.13 -33.52 -13.92
C LYS A 10 -41.51 -32.11 -13.93
N ALA A 11 -40.19 -32.05 -14.06
CA ALA A 11 -39.43 -30.81 -14.22
C ALA A 11 -39.63 -30.17 -15.62
N PRO A 12 -39.54 -28.82 -15.74
CA PRO A 12 -39.72 -28.10 -17.01
C PRO A 12 -38.61 -28.35 -18.04
N SER A 13 -38.98 -28.31 -19.32
CA SER A 13 -38.24 -28.84 -20.48
C SER A 13 -37.08 -27.98 -21.02
N TRP A 14 -36.54 -27.04 -20.25
CA TRP A 14 -35.42 -26.17 -20.67
C TRP A 14 -34.06 -26.54 -20.01
N LEU A 15 -34.00 -27.63 -19.24
CA LEU A 15 -32.73 -28.22 -18.78
C LEU A 15 -32.10 -29.12 -19.86
N PRO A 16 -30.82 -28.94 -20.24
CA PRO A 16 -30.13 -29.91 -21.08
C PRO A 16 -29.78 -31.19 -20.30
N LYS A 17 -30.08 -32.35 -20.90
CA LYS A 17 -29.80 -33.69 -20.39
C LYS A 17 -28.30 -33.99 -20.48
N GLN A 18 -27.69 -34.51 -19.41
CA GLN A 18 -26.30 -35.01 -19.43
C GLN A 18 -26.22 -36.24 -20.35
N GLY A 19 -25.42 -36.13 -21.41
CA GLY A 19 -25.19 -37.18 -22.39
C GLY A 19 -23.99 -38.06 -22.04
N GLY A 20 -24.26 -39.37 -22.04
CA GLY A 20 -23.46 -40.46 -22.62
C GLY A 20 -21.93 -40.33 -22.68
N GLN A 21 -21.28 -41.21 -21.92
CA GLN A 21 -19.86 -41.52 -22.00
C GLN A 21 -19.57 -42.56 -23.10
N PRO A 22 -18.58 -42.37 -24.00
CA PRO A 22 -18.10 -43.46 -24.85
C PRO A 22 -16.83 -44.09 -24.25
N GLY A 23 -16.79 -45.42 -24.29
CA GLY A 23 -15.66 -46.25 -23.85
C GLY A 23 -14.51 -46.30 -24.85
N GLY A 24 -13.31 -46.60 -24.33
CA GLY A 24 -12.10 -46.89 -25.10
C GLY A 24 -11.33 -48.05 -24.47
N LYS A 25 -10.91 -48.99 -25.32
CA LYS A 25 -10.20 -50.27 -25.04
C LYS A 25 -8.67 -50.08 -24.77
N PRO A 26 -7.93 -51.14 -24.35
CA PRO A 26 -6.74 -51.02 -23.48
C PRO A 26 -5.34 -51.29 -24.11
N SER A 27 -4.30 -51.04 -23.27
CA SER A 27 -2.89 -51.55 -23.25
C SER A 27 -1.79 -50.65 -23.91
N PRO A 28 -0.47 -50.68 -23.51
CA PRO A 28 0.23 -51.62 -22.60
C PRO A 28 1.21 -51.04 -21.54
N SER A 29 1.83 -51.98 -20.81
CA SER A 29 2.75 -52.01 -19.65
C SER A 29 3.89 -50.95 -19.49
N PRO A 30 4.47 -50.86 -18.27
CA PRO A 30 5.16 -49.69 -17.75
C PRO A 30 6.67 -49.64 -18.04
N ARG A 31 7.19 -48.42 -18.25
CA ARG A 31 8.63 -48.15 -18.37
C ARG A 31 9.14 -47.56 -17.05
N GLU A 32 9.94 -48.32 -16.32
CA GLU A 32 10.65 -47.87 -15.11
C GLU A 32 11.55 -46.66 -15.40
N LYS A 33 11.52 -45.67 -14.49
CA LYS A 33 12.46 -44.55 -14.43
C LYS A 33 12.99 -44.39 -13.00
N PRO A 34 14.22 -43.87 -12.84
CA PRO A 34 15.07 -44.16 -11.69
C PRO A 34 14.62 -43.47 -10.39
N LYS A 35 14.84 -44.18 -9.27
CA LYS A 35 14.53 -43.74 -7.90
C LYS A 35 15.35 -42.52 -7.49
N ALA A 36 14.83 -41.32 -7.72
CA ALA A 36 15.21 -40.14 -6.94
C ALA A 36 14.50 -40.20 -5.58
N LYS A 37 15.24 -40.02 -4.48
CA LYS A 37 14.70 -39.91 -3.11
C LYS A 37 13.56 -38.88 -3.09
N ARG A 38 12.31 -39.35 -3.12
CA ARG A 38 11.13 -38.53 -2.85
C ARG A 38 11.23 -38.08 -1.40
N LYS A 39 11.49 -36.79 -1.18
CA LYS A 39 11.14 -36.15 0.09
C LYS A 39 9.66 -36.40 0.34
N SER A 40 9.31 -36.76 1.57
CA SER A 40 7.95 -37.18 1.91
C SER A 40 6.97 -36.04 1.65
N ALA A 41 5.70 -36.34 1.40
CA ALA A 41 4.65 -35.31 1.27
C ALA A 41 4.58 -34.42 2.52
N GLN A 42 4.96 -34.96 3.69
CA GLN A 42 5.07 -34.23 4.95
C GLN A 42 6.18 -33.16 4.93
N ASP A 43 7.28 -33.38 4.21
CA ASP A 43 8.38 -32.40 4.10
C ASP A 43 8.01 -31.21 3.19
N ILE A 44 7.12 -31.43 2.23
CA ILE A 44 6.62 -30.40 1.32
C ILE A 44 5.51 -29.59 2.01
N ASP A 45 4.61 -30.26 2.73
CA ASP A 45 3.57 -29.61 3.53
C ASP A 45 4.18 -28.77 4.68
N ALA A 46 5.26 -29.24 5.31
CA ALA A 46 5.98 -28.48 6.34
C ALA A 46 6.67 -27.23 5.77
N ALA A 47 7.22 -27.30 4.56
CA ALA A 47 7.82 -26.15 3.86
C ALA A 47 6.77 -25.14 3.36
N ILE A 48 5.57 -25.59 3.03
CA ILE A 48 4.44 -24.73 2.63
C ILE A 48 3.79 -24.05 3.85
N GLN A 49 3.71 -24.75 4.98
CA GLN A 49 3.02 -24.28 6.19
C GLN A 49 3.83 -23.35 7.09
N GLY A 50 5.13 -23.14 6.84
CA GLY A 50 5.92 -22.11 7.54
C GLY A 50 5.66 -22.09 9.04
N LYS A 51 5.89 -23.22 9.72
CA LYS A 51 5.65 -23.40 11.16
C LYS A 51 6.49 -22.48 12.07
N ASP A 52 7.39 -21.69 11.49
CA ASP A 52 8.28 -20.77 12.19
C ASP A 52 7.84 -19.29 12.06
N ALA A 53 6.72 -19.00 11.40
CA ALA A 53 6.19 -17.65 11.30
C ALA A 53 5.29 -17.34 12.52
N GLU A 54 5.73 -16.43 13.39
CA GLU A 54 4.89 -15.88 14.44
C GLU A 54 3.52 -15.44 13.89
N PRO A 55 2.41 -15.73 14.59
CA PRO A 55 1.09 -15.33 14.14
C PRO A 55 1.06 -13.80 13.98
N VAL A 56 0.52 -13.34 12.86
CA VAL A 56 0.38 -11.90 12.61
C VAL A 56 -0.67 -11.35 13.58
N THR A 57 -0.20 -10.65 14.62
CA THR A 57 -1.06 -9.98 15.58
C THR A 57 -1.33 -8.54 15.14
N VAL A 58 -2.59 -8.13 15.24
CA VAL A 58 -3.03 -6.77 14.95
C VAL A 58 -3.67 -6.23 16.23
N ALA A 59 -3.17 -5.09 16.69
CA ALA A 59 -3.70 -4.46 17.91
C ALA A 59 -5.21 -4.16 17.77
N PRO A 60 -6.01 -4.32 18.82
CA PRO A 60 -7.41 -3.91 18.81
C PRO A 60 -7.55 -2.39 18.60
N TYR A 61 -8.74 -1.95 18.19
CA TYR A 61 -9.03 -0.52 18.16
C TYR A 61 -9.18 0.03 19.57
N ASP A 62 -8.79 1.29 19.76
CA ASP A 62 -9.04 2.04 20.99
C ASP A 62 -10.55 2.29 21.16
N ASP A 63 -11.06 2.11 22.38
CA ASP A 63 -12.46 2.31 22.73
C ASP A 63 -12.93 3.73 22.43
N ALA A 64 -12.07 4.74 22.64
CA ALA A 64 -12.39 6.13 22.32
C ALA A 64 -12.63 6.33 20.81
N MET A 65 -11.85 5.64 19.97
CA MET A 65 -12.01 5.67 18.52
C MET A 65 -13.29 4.95 18.08
N LEU A 66 -13.60 3.79 18.67
CA LEU A 66 -14.84 3.06 18.39
C LEU A 66 -16.08 3.85 18.80
N ALA A 67 -16.05 4.50 19.98
CA ALA A 67 -17.15 5.36 20.43
C ALA A 67 -17.38 6.55 19.48
N LYS A 68 -16.32 7.17 18.95
CA LYS A 68 -16.44 8.22 17.94
C LYS A 68 -17.09 7.71 16.65
N ARG A 69 -16.67 6.53 16.17
CA ARG A 69 -17.27 5.88 14.99
C ARG A 69 -18.74 5.55 15.22
N LEU A 70 -19.09 5.03 16.40
CA LEU A 70 -20.48 4.70 16.74
C LEU A 70 -21.38 5.94 16.67
N LYS A 71 -20.94 7.09 17.22
CA LYS A 71 -21.68 8.35 17.13
C LYS A 71 -21.88 8.79 15.67
N ALA A 72 -20.86 8.66 14.82
CA ALA A 72 -20.98 8.99 13.40
C ALA A 72 -21.98 8.06 12.69
N ILE A 73 -21.95 6.77 12.98
CA ILE A 73 -22.88 5.77 12.45
C ILE A 73 -24.32 6.11 12.85
N GLN A 74 -24.58 6.39 14.13
CA GLN A 74 -25.91 6.74 14.63
C GLN A 74 -26.46 8.05 14.06
N ALA A 75 -25.59 8.99 13.72
CA ALA A 75 -25.97 10.27 13.11
C ALA A 75 -26.12 10.20 11.58
N ALA A 76 -25.64 9.12 10.94
CA ALA A 76 -25.66 9.00 9.49
C ALA A 76 -27.06 8.68 8.97
N ARG A 77 -27.38 9.16 7.76
CA ARG A 77 -28.64 8.85 7.08
C ARG A 77 -28.79 7.36 6.79
N ASN A 78 -27.70 6.72 6.38
CA ASN A 78 -27.60 5.26 6.27
C ASN A 78 -26.48 4.79 7.23
N PRO A 79 -26.85 4.27 8.41
CA PRO A 79 -25.88 3.82 9.40
C PRO A 79 -25.06 2.62 8.91
N LEU A 80 -25.66 1.73 8.10
CA LEU A 80 -24.98 0.56 7.55
C LEU A 80 -23.87 0.95 6.58
N HIS A 81 -24.14 1.92 5.69
CA HIS A 81 -23.13 2.47 4.79
C HIS A 81 -22.00 3.14 5.59
N GLU A 82 -22.32 4.02 6.54
CA GLU A 82 -21.30 4.71 7.34
C GLU A 82 -20.38 3.71 8.07
N ALA A 83 -20.95 2.65 8.64
CA ALA A 83 -20.19 1.58 9.28
C ALA A 83 -19.29 0.83 8.29
N ALA A 84 -19.74 0.59 7.06
CA ALA A 84 -19.03 -0.15 6.03
C ALA A 84 -17.90 0.66 5.34
N ARG A 85 -17.85 1.99 5.51
CA ARG A 85 -16.90 2.88 4.82
C ARG A 85 -15.43 2.40 4.84
N PRO A 86 -14.86 1.91 5.97
CA PRO A 86 -13.48 1.46 5.97
C PRO A 86 -13.24 0.22 5.10
N LEU A 87 -14.21 -0.71 5.06
CA LEU A 87 -14.14 -1.91 4.21
C LEU A 87 -14.32 -1.55 2.73
N LEU A 88 -15.25 -0.65 2.40
CA LEU A 88 -15.43 -0.12 1.04
C LEU A 88 -14.19 0.63 0.55
N ARG A 89 -13.55 1.41 1.43
CA ARG A 89 -12.27 2.06 1.14
C ARG A 89 -11.16 1.03 0.89
N ALA A 90 -11.08 -0.01 1.72
CA ALA A 90 -10.11 -1.08 1.51
C ALA A 90 -10.29 -1.76 0.15
N MET A 91 -11.53 -1.97 -0.31
CA MET A 91 -11.80 -2.46 -1.68
C MET A 91 -11.22 -1.54 -2.76
N CYS A 92 -11.33 -0.22 -2.59
CA CYS A 92 -10.77 0.76 -3.53
C CYS A 92 -9.23 0.75 -3.53
N ASP A 93 -8.62 0.53 -2.36
CA ASP A 93 -7.17 0.52 -2.19
C ASP A 93 -6.54 -0.79 -2.72
N LEU A 94 -7.33 -1.87 -2.81
CA LEU A 94 -6.97 -3.15 -3.41
C LEU A 94 -6.84 -3.04 -4.95
N LYS A 95 -5.74 -2.46 -5.41
CA LYS A 95 -5.46 -2.33 -6.84
C LYS A 95 -4.92 -3.63 -7.44
N PRO A 96 -5.35 -4.06 -8.64
CA PRO A 96 -4.83 -5.27 -9.29
C PRO A 96 -3.30 -5.26 -9.52
N LYS A 97 -2.72 -4.06 -9.66
CA LYS A 97 -1.27 -3.85 -9.86
C LYS A 97 -0.46 -3.89 -8.56
N MET A 98 -1.10 -3.93 -7.40
CA MET A 98 -0.44 -3.97 -6.10
C MET A 98 0.38 -5.26 -5.96
N LYS A 99 1.63 -5.12 -5.51
CA LYS A 99 2.53 -6.26 -5.26
C LYS A 99 2.70 -6.41 -3.76
N LEU A 100 2.25 -7.54 -3.22
CA LEU A 100 2.41 -7.90 -1.81
C LEU A 100 3.20 -9.21 -1.72
N ARG A 101 4.10 -9.28 -0.75
CA ARG A 101 4.74 -10.53 -0.32
C ARG A 101 3.79 -11.29 0.60
N ARG A 102 3.99 -12.61 0.75
CA ARG A 102 3.17 -13.50 1.59
C ARG A 102 2.84 -12.91 2.97
N ARG A 103 3.86 -12.49 3.74
CA ARG A 103 3.67 -11.90 5.08
C ARG A 103 2.81 -10.62 5.07
N GLN A 104 2.87 -9.82 4.01
CA GLN A 104 2.07 -8.60 3.87
C GLN A 104 0.61 -8.93 3.51
N VAL A 105 0.38 -10.02 2.76
CA VAL A 105 -0.97 -10.53 2.50
C VAL A 105 -1.61 -11.03 3.80
N GLU A 106 -0.85 -11.74 4.63
CA GLU A 106 -1.29 -12.19 5.96
C GLU A 106 -1.61 -11.01 6.88
N GLN A 107 -0.79 -9.93 6.86
CA GLN A 107 -1.07 -8.68 7.57
C GLN A 107 -2.33 -7.97 7.08
N LEU A 108 -2.50 -7.85 5.77
CA LEU A 108 -3.70 -7.27 5.18
C LEU A 108 -4.94 -8.04 5.60
N ARG A 109 -4.88 -9.37 5.55
CA ARG A 109 -5.97 -10.22 6.00
C ARG A 109 -6.30 -9.96 7.47
N ALA A 110 -5.31 -9.97 8.36
CA ALA A 110 -5.55 -9.74 9.78
C ALA A 110 -6.15 -8.35 10.06
N LEU A 111 -5.76 -7.32 9.29
CA LEU A 111 -6.38 -5.99 9.36
C LEU A 111 -7.84 -6.00 8.92
N LEU A 112 -8.17 -6.71 7.82
CA LEU A 112 -9.53 -6.83 7.32
C LEU A 112 -10.41 -7.65 8.27
N GLU A 113 -9.90 -8.74 8.85
CA GLU A 113 -10.61 -9.51 9.87
C GLU A 113 -10.96 -8.66 11.09
N ARG A 114 -10.00 -7.86 11.58
CA ARG A 114 -10.25 -6.92 12.69
C ARG A 114 -11.33 -5.92 12.30
N GLU A 115 -11.28 -5.37 11.08
CA GLU A 115 -12.26 -4.39 10.62
C GLU A 115 -13.65 -4.99 10.45
N VAL A 116 -13.79 -6.22 9.93
CA VAL A 116 -15.08 -6.92 9.83
C VAL A 116 -15.69 -7.15 11.22
N ARG A 117 -14.88 -7.52 12.22
CA ARG A 117 -15.35 -7.65 13.62
C ARG A 117 -15.79 -6.30 14.19
N ALA A 118 -15.02 -5.24 13.94
CA ALA A 118 -15.38 -3.88 14.36
C ALA A 118 -16.68 -3.41 13.70
N PHE A 119 -16.84 -3.63 12.39
CA PHE A 119 -18.07 -3.36 11.64
C PHE A 119 -19.28 -4.05 12.29
N ARG A 120 -19.23 -5.37 12.50
CA ARG A 120 -20.34 -6.11 13.11
C ARG A 120 -20.69 -5.58 14.51
N THR A 121 -19.67 -5.33 15.33
CA THR A 121 -19.86 -4.81 16.70
C THR A 121 -20.52 -3.43 16.69
N LEU A 122 -20.02 -2.52 15.85
CA LEU A 122 -20.57 -1.17 15.72
C LEU A 122 -22.00 -1.19 15.19
N CYS A 123 -22.31 -2.06 14.22
CA CYS A 123 -23.67 -2.19 13.70
C CYS A 123 -24.64 -2.73 14.76
N HIS A 124 -24.21 -3.70 15.57
CA HIS A 124 -25.01 -4.18 16.70
C HIS A 124 -25.26 -3.07 17.73
N GLN A 125 -24.23 -2.30 18.08
CA GLN A 125 -24.35 -1.16 19.00
C GLN A 125 -25.22 -0.01 18.43
N ALA A 126 -25.26 0.14 17.11
CA ALA A 126 -26.11 1.09 16.40
C ALA A 126 -27.56 0.58 16.22
N ASN A 127 -27.91 -0.58 16.78
CA ASN A 127 -29.24 -1.18 16.71
C ASN A 127 -29.71 -1.50 15.27
N ILE A 128 -28.77 -1.87 14.39
CA ILE A 128 -29.10 -2.38 13.05
C ILE A 128 -29.60 -3.83 13.18
N GLU A 129 -30.59 -4.19 12.36
CA GLU A 129 -31.18 -5.53 12.36
C GLU A 129 -30.12 -6.64 12.11
N PRO A 130 -30.10 -7.72 12.92
CA PRO A 130 -29.07 -8.77 12.81
C PRO A 130 -28.98 -9.44 11.43
N ASP A 131 -30.11 -9.59 10.74
CA ASP A 131 -30.15 -10.13 9.38
C ASP A 131 -29.41 -9.20 8.41
N HIS A 132 -29.65 -7.89 8.49
CA HIS A 132 -28.96 -6.88 7.68
C HIS A 132 -27.44 -6.88 7.94
N ILE A 133 -27.03 -7.01 9.21
CA ILE A 133 -25.60 -7.10 9.58
C ILE A 133 -24.96 -8.32 8.92
N THR A 134 -25.64 -9.46 8.96
CA THR A 134 -25.14 -10.73 8.40
C THR A 134 -25.03 -10.67 6.89
N ILE A 135 -26.05 -10.15 6.20
CA ILE A 135 -26.04 -10.00 4.74
C ILE A 135 -24.98 -8.98 4.30
N ALA A 136 -24.86 -7.86 5.01
CA ALA A 136 -23.87 -6.84 4.73
C ALA A 136 -22.44 -7.35 4.91
N SER A 137 -22.14 -8.03 6.04
CA SER A 137 -20.80 -8.57 6.27
C SER A 137 -20.45 -9.63 5.25
N TYR A 138 -21.41 -10.50 4.88
CA TYR A 138 -21.23 -11.50 3.84
C TYR A 138 -20.88 -10.86 2.49
N THR A 139 -21.63 -9.83 2.12
CA THR A 139 -21.44 -9.08 0.87
C THR A 139 -20.08 -8.40 0.82
N LEU A 140 -19.69 -7.72 1.90
CA LEU A 140 -18.39 -7.04 2.01
C LEU A 140 -17.23 -8.03 1.96
N CYS A 141 -17.29 -9.14 2.71
CA CYS A 141 -16.28 -10.19 2.67
C CYS A 141 -16.15 -10.79 1.26
N SER A 142 -17.27 -11.14 0.63
CA SER A 142 -17.29 -11.71 -0.72
C SER A 142 -16.68 -10.74 -1.74
N ALA A 143 -16.97 -9.44 -1.61
CA ALA A 143 -16.45 -8.45 -2.54
C ALA A 143 -14.96 -8.14 -2.33
N LEU A 144 -14.50 -8.09 -1.08
CA LEU A 144 -13.08 -8.01 -0.75
C LEU A 144 -12.31 -9.24 -1.26
N ASP A 145 -12.89 -10.43 -1.11
CA ASP A 145 -12.29 -11.67 -1.60
C ASP A 145 -12.18 -11.68 -3.12
N GLU A 146 -13.20 -11.23 -3.84
CA GLU A 146 -13.13 -11.09 -5.29
C GLU A 146 -12.04 -10.07 -5.67
N ALA A 147 -12.05 -8.87 -5.09
CA ALA A 147 -11.03 -7.85 -5.36
C ALA A 147 -9.60 -8.37 -5.13
N ALA A 148 -9.38 -9.11 -4.04
CA ALA A 148 -8.10 -9.74 -3.72
C ALA A 148 -7.73 -10.85 -4.71
N GLN A 149 -8.66 -11.71 -5.13
CA GLN A 149 -8.42 -12.75 -6.14
C GLN A 149 -7.96 -12.19 -7.48
N HIS A 150 -8.43 -10.99 -7.85
CA HIS A 150 -8.02 -10.29 -9.07
C HIS A 150 -6.62 -9.68 -9.00
N SER A 151 -5.99 -9.65 -7.83
CA SER A 151 -4.61 -9.22 -7.69
C SER A 151 -3.63 -10.32 -8.12
N LYS A 152 -2.38 -9.94 -8.39
CA LYS A 152 -1.31 -10.91 -8.71
C LYS A 152 -0.97 -11.86 -7.55
N TRP A 153 -1.25 -11.47 -6.31
CA TRP A 153 -0.91 -12.24 -5.10
C TRP A 153 -2.08 -13.08 -4.57
N GLY A 154 -3.32 -12.78 -4.97
CA GLY A 154 -4.51 -13.42 -4.41
C GLY A 154 -5.09 -14.58 -5.21
N GLY A 155 -4.63 -14.82 -6.44
CA GLY A 155 -5.13 -15.93 -7.24
C GLY A 155 -4.65 -15.89 -8.68
N GLY A 156 -4.52 -14.67 -9.25
CA GLY A 156 -4.16 -14.51 -10.66
C GLY A 156 -5.07 -15.32 -11.59
N LYS A 157 -4.60 -15.65 -12.79
CA LYS A 157 -5.34 -16.53 -13.73
C LYS A 157 -5.30 -18.01 -13.31
N ASP A 158 -4.39 -18.39 -12.41
CA ASP A 158 -4.05 -19.78 -12.15
C ASP A 158 -4.67 -20.33 -10.85
N GLY A 159 -5.43 -19.51 -10.10
CA GLY A 159 -6.24 -19.94 -8.95
C GLY A 159 -5.47 -20.40 -7.71
N THR A 160 -4.15 -20.23 -7.65
CA THR A 160 -3.27 -20.80 -6.62
C THR A 160 -2.66 -19.75 -5.67
N GLY A 161 -3.16 -18.52 -5.69
CA GLY A 161 -2.66 -17.44 -4.84
C GLY A 161 -2.89 -17.64 -3.35
N VAL A 162 -2.06 -17.02 -2.52
CA VAL A 162 -2.09 -17.13 -1.04
C VAL A 162 -3.46 -16.76 -0.48
N TRP A 163 -4.15 -15.79 -1.09
CA TRP A 163 -5.49 -15.36 -0.63
C TRP A 163 -6.58 -16.40 -0.85
N ALA A 164 -6.50 -17.22 -1.91
CA ALA A 164 -7.55 -18.20 -2.22
C ALA A 164 -7.73 -19.27 -1.13
N GLN A 165 -6.66 -19.57 -0.37
CA GLN A 165 -6.68 -20.47 0.78
C GLN A 165 -7.15 -19.76 2.07
N MET A 166 -7.17 -18.43 2.04
CA MET A 166 -7.37 -17.55 3.18
C MET A 166 -8.52 -16.56 2.94
N ALA A 167 -9.56 -16.95 2.19
CA ALA A 167 -10.70 -16.09 1.92
C ALA A 167 -11.45 -15.70 3.21
N LEU A 168 -11.90 -14.45 3.30
CA LEU A 168 -12.66 -13.90 4.42
C LEU A 168 -14.04 -14.56 4.52
N SER A 169 -14.71 -14.82 3.39
CA SER A 169 -16.01 -15.47 3.33
C SER A 169 -15.98 -16.88 3.92
N SER A 170 -14.89 -17.62 3.70
CA SER A 170 -14.71 -18.95 4.27
C SER A 170 -14.50 -18.90 5.79
N GLN A 171 -13.85 -17.85 6.30
CA GLN A 171 -13.63 -17.71 7.74
C GLN A 171 -14.87 -17.26 8.51
N PHE A 172 -15.59 -16.26 8.00
CA PHE A 172 -16.74 -15.68 8.71
C PHE A 172 -18.07 -16.37 8.41
N HIS A 173 -18.20 -17.00 7.25
CA HIS A 173 -19.46 -17.55 6.76
C HIS A 173 -19.36 -19.01 6.28
N ALA A 174 -18.18 -19.64 6.38
CA ALA A 174 -17.95 -21.01 5.92
C ALA A 174 -18.39 -21.26 4.47
N ASP A 175 -18.26 -20.23 3.61
CA ASP A 175 -18.82 -20.23 2.27
C ASP A 175 -17.78 -19.85 1.20
N ARG A 176 -17.89 -20.50 0.05
CA ARG A 176 -17.02 -20.32 -1.12
C ARG A 176 -17.79 -19.85 -2.36
N GLU A 177 -19.12 -19.75 -2.29
CA GLU A 177 -20.00 -19.38 -3.40
C GLU A 177 -20.46 -17.90 -3.34
N GLY A 178 -19.62 -17.03 -2.76
CA GLY A 178 -19.92 -15.61 -2.56
C GLY A 178 -20.43 -14.89 -3.82
N GLY A 179 -19.77 -15.15 -4.96
CA GLY A 179 -20.11 -14.54 -6.25
C GLY A 179 -21.52 -14.84 -6.77
N ILE A 180 -22.16 -15.92 -6.32
CA ILE A 180 -23.53 -16.29 -6.71
C ILE A 180 -24.52 -15.84 -5.65
N LYS A 181 -24.25 -16.15 -4.38
CA LYS A 181 -25.17 -15.91 -3.26
C LYS A 181 -25.39 -14.43 -2.97
N VAL A 182 -24.42 -13.55 -3.23
CA VAL A 182 -24.62 -12.10 -3.12
C VAL A 182 -25.82 -11.63 -3.97
N TYR A 183 -25.99 -12.16 -5.18
CA TYR A 183 -27.14 -11.81 -6.04
C TYR A 183 -28.46 -12.45 -5.58
N GLN A 184 -28.41 -13.61 -4.92
CA GLN A 184 -29.60 -14.21 -4.31
C GLN A 184 -30.07 -13.40 -3.09
N LEU A 185 -29.13 -12.96 -2.25
CA LEU A 185 -29.40 -12.07 -1.13
C LEU A 185 -29.93 -10.71 -1.61
N LEU A 186 -29.38 -10.18 -2.69
CA LEU A 186 -29.90 -8.98 -3.36
C LEU A 186 -31.36 -9.18 -3.82
N ALA A 187 -31.66 -10.29 -4.50
CA ALA A 187 -33.01 -10.56 -4.97
C ALA A 187 -34.02 -10.55 -3.81
N ARG A 188 -33.66 -11.17 -2.69
CA ARG A 188 -34.47 -11.17 -1.45
C ARG A 188 -34.54 -9.79 -0.77
N ALA A 189 -33.51 -8.96 -0.92
CA ALA A 189 -33.51 -7.61 -0.37
C ALA A 189 -34.48 -6.68 -1.14
N ILE A 190 -34.59 -6.85 -2.46
CA ILE A 190 -35.46 -6.04 -3.31
C ILE A 190 -36.96 -6.38 -3.12
N GLU A 191 -37.30 -7.55 -2.57
CA GLU A 191 -38.69 -7.92 -2.24
C GLU A 191 -39.35 -6.96 -1.23
N ASP A 192 -38.56 -6.38 -0.31
CA ASP A 192 -39.00 -5.34 0.61
C ASP A 192 -38.03 -4.15 0.54
N PRO A 193 -38.19 -3.30 -0.49
CA PRO A 193 -37.18 -2.31 -0.79
C PRO A 193 -37.24 -1.12 0.19
N HIS A 194 -38.38 -0.90 0.86
CA HIS A 194 -38.54 0.12 1.90
C HIS A 194 -37.86 -0.28 3.21
N GLY A 195 -38.07 -1.52 3.69
CA GLY A 195 -37.43 -2.01 4.91
C GLY A 195 -35.93 -2.22 4.76
N LYS A 196 -35.45 -2.47 3.53
CA LYS A 196 -34.06 -2.86 3.23
C LYS A 196 -33.29 -1.83 2.40
N CYS A 197 -33.75 -0.57 2.39
CA CYS A 197 -33.15 0.50 1.59
C CYS A 197 -31.63 0.63 1.84
N ASP A 198 -31.21 0.59 3.12
CA ASP A 198 -29.82 0.73 3.51
C ASP A 198 -28.92 -0.41 2.98
N LEU A 199 -29.47 -1.63 2.94
CA LEU A 199 -28.80 -2.81 2.43
C LEU A 199 -28.72 -2.78 0.90
N ILE A 200 -29.79 -2.34 0.24
CA ILE A 200 -29.84 -2.15 -1.22
C ILE A 200 -28.80 -1.09 -1.64
N GLU A 201 -28.65 -0.01 -0.87
CA GLU A 201 -27.59 0.98 -1.13
C GLU A 201 -26.21 0.35 -1.01
N LEU A 202 -25.96 -0.46 0.02
CA LEU A 202 -24.68 -1.15 0.18
C LEU A 202 -24.38 -2.07 -1.00
N PHE A 203 -25.36 -2.84 -1.48
CA PHE A 203 -25.21 -3.67 -2.68
C PHE A 203 -24.84 -2.83 -3.91
N TYR A 204 -25.55 -1.72 -4.13
CA TYR A 204 -25.25 -0.80 -5.23
C TYR A 204 -23.82 -0.24 -5.17
N LEU A 205 -23.36 0.15 -3.97
CA LEU A 205 -22.00 0.65 -3.75
C LEU A 205 -20.96 -0.44 -4.05
N VAL A 206 -21.14 -1.64 -3.51
CA VAL A 206 -20.21 -2.77 -3.72
C VAL A 206 -20.10 -3.14 -5.21
N MET A 207 -21.21 -3.17 -5.95
CA MET A 207 -21.20 -3.40 -7.39
C MET A 207 -20.49 -2.27 -8.14
N SER A 208 -20.77 -1.01 -7.76
CA SER A 208 -20.13 0.16 -8.37
C SER A 208 -18.62 0.23 -8.11
N LEU A 209 -18.14 -0.42 -7.04
CA LEU A 209 -16.71 -0.59 -6.75
C LEU A 209 -16.05 -1.76 -7.49
N GLY A 210 -16.78 -2.46 -8.36
CA GLY A 210 -16.26 -3.47 -9.27
C GLY A 210 -16.47 -4.91 -8.86
N PHE A 211 -17.36 -5.18 -7.89
CA PHE A 211 -17.83 -6.54 -7.62
C PHE A 211 -18.74 -7.00 -8.76
N MET A 212 -18.44 -8.16 -9.35
CA MET A 212 -19.22 -8.74 -10.45
C MET A 212 -19.76 -10.13 -10.11
N GLY A 213 -19.08 -10.91 -9.27
CA GLY A 213 -19.47 -12.27 -8.92
C GLY A 213 -19.63 -13.16 -10.16
N ARG A 214 -20.74 -13.90 -10.21
CA ARG A 214 -21.09 -14.81 -11.33
C ARG A 214 -21.02 -14.16 -12.71
N TYR A 215 -21.35 -12.87 -12.81
CA TYR A 215 -21.43 -12.17 -14.11
C TYR A 215 -20.06 -11.89 -14.71
N ARG A 216 -18.97 -12.11 -13.99
CA ARG A 216 -17.61 -11.96 -14.53
C ARG A 216 -17.25 -13.04 -15.55
N VAL A 217 -17.85 -14.22 -15.44
CA VAL A 217 -17.55 -15.39 -16.29
C VAL A 217 -18.69 -15.74 -17.24
N GLU A 218 -19.88 -15.19 -17.01
CA GLU A 218 -21.08 -15.45 -17.81
C GLU A 218 -21.03 -14.68 -19.13
N THR A 219 -21.41 -15.32 -20.24
CA THR A 219 -21.46 -14.67 -21.55
C THR A 219 -22.48 -13.52 -21.54
N GLY A 220 -22.01 -12.29 -21.80
CA GLY A 220 -22.86 -11.10 -21.71
C GLY A 220 -23.13 -10.62 -20.27
N GLY A 221 -22.41 -11.17 -19.29
CA GLY A 221 -22.58 -10.85 -17.88
C GLY A 221 -22.34 -9.37 -17.55
N ASP A 222 -21.41 -8.68 -18.23
CA ASP A 222 -21.18 -7.23 -18.06
C ASP A 222 -22.47 -6.42 -18.26
N ARG A 223 -23.24 -6.72 -19.32
CA ARG A 223 -24.49 -6.03 -19.62
C ARG A 223 -25.57 -6.34 -18.59
N GLN A 224 -25.65 -7.60 -18.15
CA GLN A 224 -26.61 -8.02 -17.12
C GLN A 224 -26.30 -7.37 -15.77
N HIS A 225 -25.03 -7.32 -15.39
CA HIS A 225 -24.56 -6.65 -14.19
C HIS A 225 -24.88 -5.15 -14.22
N GLU A 226 -24.58 -4.48 -15.33
CA GLU A 226 -24.88 -3.06 -15.50
C GLU A 226 -26.39 -2.78 -15.45
N HIS A 227 -27.20 -3.65 -16.07
CA HIS A 227 -28.66 -3.55 -16.01
C HIS A 227 -29.19 -3.68 -14.57
N ILE A 228 -28.64 -4.60 -13.79
CA ILE A 228 -28.99 -4.74 -12.36
C ILE A 228 -28.60 -3.45 -11.62
N ARG A 229 -27.38 -2.95 -11.83
CA ARG A 229 -26.89 -1.73 -11.18
C ARG A 229 -27.77 -0.50 -11.49
N GLN A 230 -28.20 -0.36 -12.74
CA GLN A 230 -29.10 0.71 -13.15
C GLN A 230 -30.48 0.61 -12.47
N LYS A 231 -31.06 -0.60 -12.40
CA LYS A 231 -32.32 -0.82 -11.67
C LYS A 231 -32.22 -0.50 -10.19
N LEU A 232 -31.10 -0.85 -9.54
CA LEU A 232 -30.86 -0.49 -8.15
C LEU A 232 -30.77 1.01 -7.95
N TYR A 233 -30.10 1.72 -8.86
CA TYR A 233 -30.03 3.17 -8.84
C TYR A 233 -31.41 3.82 -8.95
N GLU A 234 -32.24 3.36 -9.90
CA GLU A 234 -33.62 3.85 -10.06
C GLU A 234 -34.48 3.58 -8.83
N LEU A 235 -34.35 2.39 -8.24
CA LEU A 235 -35.04 2.00 -7.00
C LEU A 235 -34.61 2.85 -5.80
N LEU A 236 -33.32 3.13 -5.66
CA LEU A 236 -32.80 3.99 -4.58
C LEU A 236 -33.21 5.45 -4.79
N LYS A 237 -33.22 5.92 -6.05
CA LYS A 237 -33.63 7.28 -6.40
C LYS A 237 -35.11 7.50 -6.12
N SER A 238 -35.98 6.52 -6.40
CA SER A 238 -37.42 6.66 -6.14
C SER A 238 -37.77 6.67 -4.66
N GLN A 239 -36.99 5.99 -3.83
CA GLN A 239 -37.20 5.94 -2.38
C GLN A 239 -36.66 7.16 -1.63
N ARG A 240 -35.74 7.91 -2.22
CA ARG A 240 -35.12 9.05 -1.57
C ARG A 240 -35.76 10.34 -2.07
N PRO A 241 -36.16 11.26 -1.17
CA PRO A 241 -36.56 12.59 -1.60
C PRO A 241 -35.43 13.21 -2.44
N PRO A 242 -35.77 13.96 -3.51
CA PRO A 242 -34.77 14.57 -4.38
C PRO A 242 -33.82 15.41 -3.53
N VAL A 243 -32.52 15.09 -3.62
CA VAL A 243 -31.48 15.95 -3.08
C VAL A 243 -31.57 17.26 -3.85
N ARG A 244 -31.63 18.41 -3.14
CA ARG A 244 -31.62 19.72 -3.81
C ARG A 244 -30.34 19.79 -4.64
N ASP A 245 -30.46 19.95 -5.96
CA ASP A 245 -29.34 20.13 -6.90
C ASP A 245 -28.50 21.38 -6.61
N ALA A 246 -28.94 22.21 -5.65
CA ALA A 246 -28.11 23.23 -5.05
C ALA A 246 -26.99 22.55 -4.23
N LEU A 247 -25.89 22.25 -4.91
CA LEU A 247 -24.56 22.32 -4.31
C LEU A 247 -24.52 23.62 -3.51
N SER A 248 -24.66 23.52 -2.19
CA SER A 248 -24.58 24.66 -1.29
C SER A 248 -23.30 25.42 -1.62
N GLY A 249 -23.40 26.71 -1.94
CA GLY A 249 -22.23 27.58 -2.13
C GLY A 249 -21.33 27.63 -0.90
N ASP A 250 -21.86 27.20 0.25
CA ASP A 250 -21.20 27.13 1.54
C ASP A 250 -20.85 25.69 1.94
N LEU A 251 -20.24 24.92 1.03
CA LEU A 251 -19.42 23.79 1.47
C LEU A 251 -18.20 24.37 2.20
N GLU A 252 -18.33 24.63 3.50
CA GLU A 252 -17.18 24.51 4.39
C GLU A 252 -16.72 23.05 4.33
N VAL A 253 -15.84 22.78 3.37
CA VAL A 253 -15.07 21.56 3.35
C VAL A 253 -14.28 21.56 4.65
N SER A 254 -14.80 20.85 5.66
CA SER A 254 -14.02 20.41 6.80
C SER A 254 -12.76 19.78 6.22
N LYS A 255 -11.66 20.52 6.34
CA LYS A 255 -10.35 20.19 5.81
C LYS A 255 -9.83 19.03 6.63
N GLU A 256 -10.39 17.84 6.40
CA GLU A 256 -9.80 16.62 6.89
C GLU A 256 -8.36 16.62 6.41
N ARG A 257 -7.48 16.53 7.39
CA ARG A 257 -6.05 16.75 7.31
C ARG A 257 -5.47 15.81 6.26
N ASN A 258 -5.44 16.29 5.02
CA ASN A 258 -4.78 15.63 3.92
C ASN A 258 -3.31 15.52 4.31
N PHE A 259 -2.86 14.32 4.67
CA PHE A 259 -1.44 14.02 4.78
C PHE A 259 -0.88 14.17 3.37
N ARG A 260 -0.49 15.40 3.01
CA ARG A 260 0.34 15.65 1.86
C ARG A 260 1.65 14.89 2.11
N PRO A 261 2.04 13.92 1.26
CA PRO A 261 3.39 13.41 1.33
C PRO A 261 4.33 14.60 1.16
N LEU A 262 5.44 14.62 1.90
CA LEU A 262 6.48 15.67 1.93
C LEU A 262 7.19 15.92 0.57
N TRP A 263 6.59 15.51 -0.54
CA TRP A 263 7.10 15.63 -1.90
C TRP A 263 6.88 17.00 -2.55
N GLY A 264 6.59 18.02 -1.72
CA GLY A 264 6.31 19.39 -2.14
C GLY A 264 7.40 20.39 -1.80
N ILE A 265 8.60 19.96 -1.39
CA ILE A 265 9.75 20.87 -1.28
C ILE A 265 10.28 21.09 -2.70
N PRO A 266 10.21 22.31 -3.24
CA PRO A 266 10.73 22.57 -4.57
C PRO A 266 12.23 22.27 -4.62
N VAL A 267 12.69 21.63 -5.70
CA VAL A 267 14.10 21.24 -5.88
C VAL A 267 15.06 22.44 -5.71
N TRP A 268 14.62 23.66 -6.03
CA TRP A 268 15.42 24.88 -5.84
C TRP A 268 15.79 25.17 -4.39
N MET A 269 14.97 24.78 -3.39
CA MET A 269 15.33 24.95 -1.98
C MET A 269 16.46 24.00 -1.55
N ALA A 270 16.47 22.76 -2.06
CA ALA A 270 17.56 21.83 -1.79
C ALA A 270 18.87 22.29 -2.46
N VAL A 271 18.78 22.81 -3.69
CA VAL A 271 19.92 23.38 -4.42
C VAL A 271 20.49 24.61 -3.70
N THR A 272 19.65 25.52 -3.22
CA THR A 272 20.10 26.72 -2.49
C THR A 272 20.72 26.37 -1.13
N ALA A 273 20.12 25.44 -0.38
CA ALA A 273 20.69 24.96 0.87
C ALA A 273 22.05 24.29 0.66
N TYR A 274 22.19 23.45 -0.38
CA TYR A 274 23.45 22.81 -0.71
C TYR A 274 24.53 23.82 -1.15
N ALA A 275 24.16 24.79 -1.98
CA ALA A 275 25.06 25.86 -2.41
C ALA A 275 25.55 26.69 -1.21
N LEU A 276 24.66 27.02 -0.27
CA LEU A 276 25.02 27.75 0.95
C LEU A 276 25.99 26.93 1.83
N ALA A 277 25.71 25.65 2.03
CA ALA A 277 26.59 24.76 2.79
C ALA A 277 27.99 24.64 2.15
N ALA A 278 28.06 24.53 0.82
CA ALA A 278 29.32 24.49 0.09
C ALA A 278 30.11 25.80 0.23
N LEU A 279 29.43 26.96 0.23
CA LEU A 279 30.05 28.27 0.39
C LEU A 279 30.65 28.45 1.80
N VAL A 280 29.93 28.02 2.83
CA VAL A 280 30.41 28.01 4.22
C VAL A 280 31.63 27.09 4.37
N ALA A 281 31.56 25.88 3.82
CA ALA A 281 32.68 24.94 3.85
C ALA A 281 33.91 25.52 3.13
N PHE A 282 33.72 26.13 1.95
CA PHE A 282 34.78 26.78 1.20
C PHE A 282 35.43 27.91 1.99
N GLY A 283 34.63 28.78 2.62
CA GLY A 283 35.13 29.85 3.49
C GLY A 283 35.94 29.33 4.67
N TYR A 284 35.45 28.26 5.32
CA TYR A 284 36.15 27.61 6.44
C TYR A 284 37.51 27.03 6.01
N PHE A 285 37.55 26.29 4.89
CA PHE A 285 38.81 25.73 4.38
C PHE A 285 39.78 26.83 3.94
N LYS A 286 39.29 27.91 3.31
CA LYS A 286 40.12 29.05 2.95
C LYS A 286 40.71 29.74 4.19
N TYR A 287 39.92 29.91 5.24
CA TYR A 287 40.38 30.49 6.50
C TYR A 287 41.49 29.64 7.14
N GLN A 288 41.28 28.32 7.24
CA GLN A 288 42.29 27.36 7.71
C GLN A 288 43.58 27.41 6.87
N LEU A 289 43.47 27.54 5.55
CA LEU A 289 44.63 27.67 4.68
C LEU A 289 45.37 28.99 4.89
N SER A 290 44.64 30.10 5.05
CA SER A 290 45.22 31.42 5.29
C SER A 290 45.95 31.49 6.62
N THR A 291 45.38 30.95 7.70
CA THR A 291 46.05 30.94 9.00
C THR A 291 47.33 30.12 8.97
N ARG A 292 47.32 28.96 8.30
CA ARG A 292 48.52 28.13 8.10
C ARG A 292 49.56 28.80 7.19
N ALA A 293 49.11 29.50 6.15
CA ALA A 293 50.00 30.25 5.26
C ALA A 293 50.70 31.41 5.99
N HIS A 294 50.01 32.10 6.90
CA HIS A 294 50.61 33.14 7.72
C HIS A 294 51.59 32.59 8.76
N GLU A 295 51.37 31.39 9.27
CA GLU A 295 52.28 30.72 10.21
C GLU A 295 53.59 30.32 9.50
N VAL A 296 53.50 29.71 8.32
CA VAL A 296 54.67 29.38 7.49
C VAL A 296 55.40 30.64 7.00
N ALA A 297 54.68 31.70 6.64
CA ALA A 297 55.29 32.97 6.25
C ALA A 297 56.11 33.59 7.39
N ARG A 298 55.61 33.52 8.64
CA ARG A 298 56.35 33.98 9.82
C ARG A 298 57.56 33.11 10.14
N GLU A 299 57.49 31.79 9.93
CA GLU A 299 58.66 30.92 10.09
C GLU A 299 59.74 31.24 9.06
N ILE A 300 59.37 31.52 7.80
CA ILE A 300 60.31 31.92 6.75
C ILE A 300 60.95 33.28 7.09
N GLU A 301 60.16 34.24 7.58
CA GLU A 301 60.65 35.56 8.00
C GLU A 301 61.58 35.46 9.21
N ALA A 302 61.25 34.61 10.21
CA ALA A 302 62.11 34.36 11.36
C ALA A 302 63.44 33.67 11.00
N ILE A 303 63.44 32.76 10.02
CA ILE A 303 64.69 32.17 9.48
C ILE A 303 65.50 33.24 8.72
N GLY A 304 64.84 34.13 7.99
CA GLY A 304 65.47 35.27 7.31
C GLY A 304 66.15 36.23 8.29
N ASP A 305 65.47 36.59 9.38
CA ASP A 305 65.99 37.48 10.42
C ASP A 305 67.12 36.83 11.24
N ALA A 306 67.02 35.53 11.53
CA ALA A 306 68.09 34.77 12.16
C ALA A 306 69.34 34.67 11.27
N ALA A 307 69.17 34.51 9.96
CA ALA A 307 70.26 34.52 8.99
C ALA A 307 70.89 35.92 8.83
N ALA A 308 70.09 36.99 8.88
CA ALA A 308 70.57 38.37 8.87
C ALA A 308 71.35 38.73 10.15
N SER A 309 70.94 38.18 11.29
CA SER A 309 71.60 38.36 12.59
C SER A 309 72.93 37.58 12.71
N ALA A 310 73.15 36.57 11.87
CA ALA A 310 74.37 35.78 11.81
C ALA A 310 75.46 36.38 10.92
N LEU A 311 75.19 37.49 10.22
CA LEU A 311 76.23 38.23 9.49
C LEU A 311 77.12 38.98 10.51
N PRO A 312 78.45 38.75 10.52
CA PRO A 312 79.34 39.46 11.43
C PRO A 312 79.28 40.97 11.17
N ARG A 313 79.03 41.73 12.24
CA ARG A 313 79.20 43.19 12.30
C ARG A 313 80.55 43.58 11.70
N SER A 314 80.50 44.55 10.79
CA SER A 314 81.59 45.48 10.44
C SER A 314 82.37 45.94 11.68
N LEU A 315 83.62 46.41 11.65
CA LEU A 315 84.70 46.72 10.69
C LEU A 315 85.94 47.00 11.58
N PRO A 316 87.15 47.26 11.03
CA PRO A 316 87.64 48.63 11.28
C PRO A 316 88.28 49.30 10.05
N PRO A 317 88.41 50.64 10.08
CA PRO A 317 88.83 51.47 8.96
C PRO A 317 90.30 51.27 8.58
N GLN A 318 90.59 51.58 7.32
CA GLN A 318 91.93 51.54 6.74
C GLN A 318 92.83 52.65 7.32
N ASP A 319 93.98 52.27 7.87
CA ASP A 319 95.10 53.18 8.10
C ASP A 319 95.88 53.36 6.78
N VAL A 320 95.60 54.44 6.08
CA VAL A 320 96.45 54.95 4.99
C VAL A 320 97.70 55.56 5.61
N LYS A 321 98.81 54.82 5.58
CA LYS A 321 100.11 55.34 6.02
C LYS A 321 100.73 56.19 4.92
N VAL A 322 100.72 57.50 5.13
CA VAL A 322 101.50 58.49 4.38
C VAL A 322 102.99 58.28 4.69
N GLY A 323 103.77 57.96 3.67
CA GLY A 323 105.23 58.10 3.62
C GLY A 323 105.56 58.36 2.14
N GLY A 324 106.04 59.52 1.74
CA GLY A 324 107.23 60.18 2.26
C GLY A 324 108.23 60.18 1.09
N SER A 325 108.10 61.20 0.26
CA SER A 325 108.91 61.47 -0.93
C SER A 325 110.23 62.13 -0.51
N GLU A 326 111.35 61.50 -0.85
CA GLU A 326 112.66 62.13 -1.13
C GLU A 326 113.33 61.24 -2.19
N ALA A 327 113.42 61.66 -3.46
CA ALA A 327 114.33 62.64 -4.06
C ALA A 327 115.60 61.97 -4.64
N GLY A 328 115.84 62.15 -5.94
CA GLY A 328 117.13 61.80 -6.56
C GLY A 328 117.12 61.55 -8.06
N ASP A 329 116.73 62.54 -8.85
CA ASP A 329 116.98 62.63 -10.30
C ASP A 329 118.37 63.28 -10.55
N GLY A 330 119.14 62.69 -11.48
CA GLY A 330 119.90 63.44 -12.49
C GLY A 330 121.32 63.96 -12.22
N SER A 331 122.34 63.22 -12.69
CA SER A 331 123.49 63.78 -13.46
C SER A 331 124.30 62.64 -14.12
N ARG A 332 124.31 62.46 -15.45
CA ARG A 332 124.97 63.21 -16.56
C ARG A 332 126.40 62.70 -16.86
N LYS A 333 126.61 62.11 -18.04
CA LYS A 333 127.52 62.58 -19.12
C LYS A 333 127.92 61.44 -20.08
N GLN A 334 127.87 61.80 -21.38
CA GLN A 334 128.67 61.35 -22.53
C GLN A 334 128.67 59.87 -22.89
#